data_AF-X1VU39-F1
#
_entry.id   AF-X1VU39-F1
#
_cell.length_a   1.000
_cell.length_b   1.000
_cell.length_c   1.000
_cell.angle_alpha   90.00
_cell.angle_beta   90.00
_cell.angle_gamma   90.00
#
_symmetry.space_group_name_H-M   'P 1'
#
loop_
_entity.id
_entity.type
_entity.pdbx_description
1 polymer ?
#
loop_
_entity_poly.entity_id
_entity_poly.type
_entity_poly.pdbx_seq_one_letter_code
_entity_poly.pdbx_strand_id
1 'polypeptide(L)'
;MKFALCNEMFEGRAMAEVCETAKRLGYHGIEIAPFTLASSAEDVSADQRKEVRRIVEDSGLEVVGLHWLFAGPPGLHITTTDDTMWGRTRD
;
A
#
# COMPACT_ATOMS: atom_id res chain seq x y z
N MET A 1 -8.73 -16.56 -14.36
CA MET A 1 -7.43 -15.89 -14.14
C MET A 1 -7.70 -14.65 -13.31
N LYS A 2 -7.01 -14.46 -12.19
CA LYS A 2 -7.18 -13.28 -11.33
C LYS A 2 -6.13 -12.22 -11.69
N PHE A 3 -6.51 -10.95 -11.64
CA PHE A 3 -5.63 -9.81 -11.89
C PHE A 3 -5.70 -8.84 -10.73
N ALA A 4 -4.58 -8.20 -10.43
CA ALA A 4 -4.50 -7.14 -9.44
C ALA A 4 -3.85 -5.90 -10.03
N LEU A 5 -4.06 -4.76 -9.37
CA LEU A 5 -3.42 -3.50 -9.72
C LEU A 5 -2.85 -2.82 -8.49
N CYS A 6 -1.92 -1.92 -8.75
CA CYS A 6 -1.16 -1.16 -7.78
C CYS A 6 -1.90 0.16 -7.45
N ASN A 7 -2.14 0.46 -6.17
CA ASN A 7 -3.00 1.61 -5.79
C ASN A 7 -2.33 2.98 -5.97
N GLU A 8 -1.00 3.05 -5.99
CA GLU A 8 -0.19 4.24 -6.28
C GLU A 8 -0.42 4.80 -7.68
N MET A 9 -0.91 3.99 -8.64
CA MET A 9 -1.38 4.50 -9.93
C MET A 9 -2.50 5.55 -9.80
N PHE A 10 -3.12 5.63 -8.62
CA PHE A 10 -4.17 6.56 -8.25
C PHE A 10 -3.74 7.46 -7.07
N GLU A 11 -2.46 7.82 -6.98
CA GLU A 11 -1.94 8.68 -5.91
C GLU A 11 -2.82 9.93 -5.70
N GLY A 12 -3.12 10.24 -4.43
CA GLY A 12 -4.01 11.34 -4.03
C GLY A 12 -5.51 11.05 -4.10
N ARG A 13 -5.92 9.85 -4.55
CA ARG A 13 -7.33 9.42 -4.57
C ARG A 13 -7.68 8.60 -3.33
N ALA A 14 -8.94 8.70 -2.90
CA ALA A 14 -9.43 7.91 -1.78
C ALA A 14 -9.50 6.42 -2.15
N MET A 15 -9.14 5.53 -1.21
CA MET A 15 -9.11 4.08 -1.46
C MET A 15 -10.44 3.52 -1.99
N ALA A 16 -11.58 4.07 -1.56
CA ALA A 16 -12.89 3.65 -2.04
C ALA A 16 -13.04 3.87 -3.55
N GLU A 17 -12.54 4.98 -4.06
CA GLU A 17 -12.62 5.33 -5.48
C GLU A 17 -11.65 4.49 -6.33
N VAL A 18 -10.47 4.19 -5.76
CA VAL A 18 -9.51 3.25 -6.37
C VAL A 18 -10.14 1.86 -6.50
N CYS A 19 -10.77 1.36 -5.43
CA CYS A 19 -11.41 0.04 -5.41
C CYS A 19 -12.62 -0.02 -6.34
N GLU A 20 -13.45 1.03 -6.39
CA GLU A 20 -14.55 1.15 -7.35
C GLU A 20 -14.05 1.06 -8.79
N THR A 21 -12.97 1.78 -9.09
CA THR A 21 -12.37 1.77 -10.43
C THR A 21 -11.78 0.41 -10.78
N ALA A 22 -11.00 -0.20 -9.87
CA ALA A 22 -10.44 -1.53 -10.06
C ALA A 22 -11.54 -2.58 -10.31
N LYS A 23 -12.62 -2.53 -9.53
CA LYS A 23 -13.77 -3.41 -9.69
C LYS A 23 -14.44 -3.24 -11.05
N ARG A 24 -14.70 -2.00 -11.47
CA ARG A 24 -15.29 -1.65 -12.77
C ARG A 24 -14.44 -2.15 -13.95
N LEU A 25 -13.12 -2.15 -13.79
CA LEU A 25 -12.17 -2.63 -14.80
C LEU A 25 -11.99 -4.16 -14.80
N GLY A 26 -12.62 -4.88 -13.87
CA GLY A 26 -12.56 -6.35 -13.81
C GLY A 26 -11.36 -6.90 -13.05
N TYR A 27 -10.70 -6.08 -12.23
CA TYR A 27 -9.66 -6.56 -11.31
C TYR A 27 -10.27 -7.31 -10.13
N HIS A 28 -9.45 -8.16 -9.52
CA HIS A 28 -9.81 -9.06 -8.43
C HIS A 28 -9.08 -8.71 -7.13
N GLY A 29 -8.00 -7.91 -7.22
CA GLY A 29 -7.24 -7.51 -6.05
C GLY A 29 -6.49 -6.21 -6.25
N ILE A 30 -5.93 -5.74 -5.15
CA ILE A 30 -5.15 -4.51 -5.07
C ILE A 30 -3.85 -4.76 -4.30
N GLU A 31 -2.74 -4.25 -4.83
CA GLU A 31 -1.48 -4.11 -4.11
C GLU A 31 -1.42 -2.71 -3.49
N ILE A 32 -0.96 -2.63 -2.24
CA ILE A 32 -0.93 -1.38 -1.49
C ILE A 32 0.51 -0.87 -1.36
N ALA A 33 0.74 0.35 -1.84
CA ALA A 33 1.84 1.23 -1.47
C ALA A 33 1.48 1.92 -0.14
N PRO A 34 2.12 1.60 0.98
CA PRO A 34 1.77 2.22 2.26
C PRO A 34 1.93 3.75 2.26
N PHE A 35 2.87 4.28 1.46
CA PHE A 35 3.13 5.72 1.36
C PHE A 35 1.93 6.53 0.85
N THR A 36 0.97 5.90 0.15
CA THR A 36 -0.26 6.57 -0.30
C THR A 36 -1.29 6.72 0.82
N LEU A 37 -1.12 6.02 1.94
CA LEU A 37 -2.00 6.05 3.11
C LEU A 37 -1.48 6.99 4.19
N ALA A 38 -0.16 7.05 4.37
CA ALA A 38 0.54 7.94 5.28
C ALA A 38 2.02 8.09 4.86
N SER A 39 2.76 9.07 5.40
CA SER A 39 4.18 9.29 5.09
C SER A 39 5.10 8.10 5.39
N SER A 40 4.75 7.31 6.41
CA SER A 40 5.39 6.05 6.75
C SER A 40 4.33 4.97 6.92
N ALA A 41 4.69 3.72 6.62
CA ALA A 41 3.85 2.57 6.97
C ALA A 41 3.58 2.47 8.48
N GLU A 42 4.52 2.96 9.31
CA GLU A 42 4.39 3.04 10.77
C GLU A 42 3.29 4.03 11.22
N ASP A 43 3.04 5.06 10.42
CA ASP A 43 2.05 6.10 10.71
C ASP A 43 0.62 5.67 10.35
N VAL A 44 0.45 4.54 9.65
CA VAL A 44 -0.88 4.01 9.31
C VAL A 44 -1.51 3.43 10.57
N SER A 45 -2.50 4.12 11.13
CA SER A 45 -3.16 3.70 12.37
C SER A 45 -3.92 2.38 12.22
N ALA A 46 -4.19 1.71 13.35
CA ALA A 46 -4.97 0.47 13.37
C ALA A 46 -6.37 0.64 12.76
N ASP A 47 -7.01 1.80 12.99
CA ASP A 47 -8.34 2.06 12.47
C ASP A 47 -8.33 2.39 10.98
N GLN A 48 -7.32 3.11 10.47
CA GLN A 48 -7.12 3.26 9.03
C GLN A 48 -6.89 1.91 8.34
N ARG A 49 -6.10 1.00 8.93
CA ARG A 49 -5.91 -0.36 8.38
C ARG A 49 -7.22 -1.13 8.28
N LYS A 50 -8.06 -1.08 9.33
CA LYS A 50 -9.39 -1.71 9.32
C LYS A 50 -10.30 -1.10 8.27
N GLU A 51 -10.30 0.22 8.16
CA GLU A 51 -11.14 0.93 7.19
C GLU A 51 -10.73 0.63 5.75
N VAL A 52 -9.43 0.66 5.43
CA VAL A 52 -8.91 0.27 4.12
C VAL A 52 -9.27 -1.17 3.79
N ARG A 53 -9.09 -2.11 4.73
CA ARG A 53 -9.50 -3.51 4.56
C ARG A 53 -10.98 -3.60 4.22
N ARG A 54 -11.84 -2.94 5.01
CA ARG A 54 -13.29 -2.95 4.83
C ARG A 54 -13.68 -2.43 3.46
N ILE A 55 -13.10 -1.32 3.02
CA ILE A 55 -13.34 -0.73 1.70
C ILE A 55 -12.99 -1.71 0.56
N VAL A 56 -11.85 -2.39 0.67
CA VAL A 56 -11.38 -3.37 -0.33
C VAL A 56 -12.34 -4.57 -0.38
N GLU A 57 -12.69 -5.13 0.78
CA GLU A 57 -13.60 -6.27 0.91
C GLU A 57 -15.02 -5.94 0.43
N ASP A 58 -15.56 -4.77 0.80
CA ASP A 58 -16.88 -4.28 0.36
C ASP A 58 -16.94 -4.06 -1.16
N SER A 59 -15.80 -3.77 -1.79
CA SER A 59 -15.68 -3.65 -3.25
C SER A 59 -15.54 -5.02 -3.96
N GLY A 60 -15.48 -6.11 -3.20
CA GLY A 60 -15.26 -7.46 -3.70
C GLY A 60 -13.87 -7.66 -4.30
N LEU A 61 -12.87 -6.97 -3.75
CA LEU A 61 -11.46 -7.11 -4.08
C LEU A 61 -10.71 -7.76 -2.90
N GLU A 62 -9.53 -8.32 -3.18
CA GLU A 62 -8.60 -8.83 -2.18
C GLU A 62 -7.38 -7.90 -2.06
N VAL A 63 -6.84 -7.69 -0.85
CA VAL A 63 -5.47 -7.15 -0.72
C VAL A 63 -4.51 -8.29 -1.01
N VAL A 64 -3.73 -8.17 -2.10
CA VAL A 64 -2.89 -9.27 -2.59
C VAL A 64 -1.41 -9.09 -2.29
N GLY A 65 -0.99 -7.89 -1.89
CA GLY A 65 0.42 -7.60 -1.63
C GLY A 65 0.66 -6.17 -1.16
N LEU A 66 1.91 -5.92 -0.76
CA LEU A 66 2.46 -4.61 -0.49
C LEU A 66 3.62 -4.36 -1.46
N HIS A 67 3.79 -3.12 -1.89
CA HIS A 67 4.94 -2.72 -2.71
C HIS A 67 5.50 -1.37 -2.26
N TRP A 68 6.57 -0.90 -2.91
CA TRP A 68 7.19 0.40 -2.63
C TRP A 68 7.50 0.64 -1.14
N LEU A 69 7.85 -0.41 -0.40
CA LEU A 69 8.06 -0.36 1.04
C LEU A 69 9.17 0.61 1.48
N PHE A 70 10.11 0.91 0.59
CA PHE A 70 11.21 1.85 0.84
C PHE A 70 11.01 3.21 0.17
N ALA A 71 9.86 3.47 -0.48
CA ALA A 71 9.55 4.78 -1.05
C ALA A 71 9.32 5.85 0.04
N GLY A 72 8.86 5.43 1.22
CA GLY A 72 8.74 6.28 2.40
C GLY A 72 8.70 5.43 3.67
N PRO A 73 9.25 5.90 4.80
CA PRO A 73 9.88 7.21 5.06
C PRO A 73 11.30 7.34 4.46
N PRO A 74 11.89 8.56 4.44
CA PRO A 74 13.30 8.72 4.07
C PRO A 74 14.22 7.93 5.01
N GLY A 75 15.40 7.57 4.52
CA GLY A 75 16.42 6.86 5.30
C GLY A 75 16.22 5.34 5.35
N LEU A 76 15.55 4.75 4.35
CA LEU A 76 15.49 3.31 4.14
C LEU A 76 16.32 2.93 2.90
N HIS A 77 17.26 2.00 3.05
CA HIS A 77 18.12 1.53 1.97
C HIS A 77 18.76 0.17 2.31
N ILE A 78 18.29 -0.92 1.68
CA ILE A 78 18.68 -2.29 2.06
C ILE A 78 20.13 -2.66 1.68
N THR A 79 20.72 -2.00 0.67
CA THR A 79 22.10 -2.27 0.21
C THR A 79 23.10 -1.19 0.61
N THR A 80 22.78 -0.39 1.64
CA THR A 80 23.67 0.69 2.10
C THR A 80 24.84 0.12 2.91
N THR A 81 25.97 0.82 2.91
CA THR A 81 27.12 0.50 3.79
C THR A 81 27.05 1.25 5.13
N ASP A 82 26.03 2.08 5.35
CA ASP A 82 25.77 2.73 6.64
C ASP A 82 24.98 1.78 7.55
N ASP A 83 25.64 1.25 8.58
CA ASP A 83 25.06 0.29 9.52
C ASP A 83 23.80 0.83 10.24
N THR A 84 23.71 2.15 10.46
CA THR A 84 22.54 2.76 11.10
C THR A 84 21.33 2.74 10.17
N MET A 85 21.53 3.13 8.91
CA MET A 85 20.48 3.12 7.89
C MET A 85 20.08 1.68 7.51
N TRP A 86 21.05 0.77 7.41
CA TRP A 86 20.80 -0.64 7.17
C TRP A 86 20.02 -1.28 8.31
N GLY A 87 20.41 -1.02 9.57
CA GLY A 87 19.70 -1.47 10.76
C GLY A 87 18.26 -1.00 10.79
N ARG A 88 18.02 0.30 10.53
CA ARG A 88 16.67 0.87 10.40
C ARG A 88 15.84 0.22 9.29
N THR A 89 16.46 -0.18 8.19
CA THR A 89 15.74 -0.79 7.05
C THR A 89 15.33 -2.25 7.34
N ARG A 90 16.13 -2.94 8.16
CA ARG A 90 15.91 -4.35 8.51
C ARG A 90 14.84 -4.52 9.59
N ASP A 91 14.86 -3.65 10.59
CA ASP A 91 14.01 -3.72 11.80
C ASP A 91 12.60 -3.19 11.53
#